data_AF-A0A9E1MYB3-F1
#
_entry.id   AF-A0A9E1MYB3-F1
#
_cell.length_a   1.000
_cell.length_b   1.000
_cell.length_c   1.000
_cell.angle_alpha   90.00
_cell.angle_beta   90.00
_cell.angle_gamma   90.00
#
_symmetry.space_group_name_H-M   'P 1'
#
loop_
_entity.id
_entity.type
_entity.pdbx_description
1 polymer ?
#
loop_
_entity_poly.entity_id
_entity_poly.type
_entity_poly.pdbx_seq_one_letter_code
_entity_poly.pdbx_strand_id
1 'polypeptide(L)'
;MPPRLLNSILVTFIVLTATLLQGCPGGNCKYDEIDGICEVTSWEGTGAVDDGEPSDRFDVKFDFIPNDSSDATVTDNYLSVGSDLACRAWLDEVGLIEESQHDCVLMEATRGTCSPMVFRFNDIDETSVYDACPD
;
A
#
# COMPACT_ATOMS: atom_id res chain seq x y z
N MET A 1 -23.72 -1.05 69.57
CA MET A 1 -22.30 -0.63 69.54
C MET A 1 -21.60 -1.41 68.43
N PRO A 2 -20.96 -0.73 67.46
CA PRO A 2 -20.12 -1.34 66.39
C PRO A 2 -18.69 -1.62 66.94
N PRO A 3 -17.78 -2.34 66.25
CA PRO A 3 -17.08 -1.89 65.01
C PRO A 3 -17.01 -2.99 63.91
N ARG A 4 -17.19 -2.68 62.62
CA ARG A 4 -16.23 -2.20 61.61
C ARG A 4 -14.92 -3.01 61.50
N LEU A 5 -14.72 -3.67 60.35
CA LEU A 5 -13.47 -3.78 59.57
C LEU A 5 -13.87 -4.25 58.15
N LEU A 6 -13.88 -3.34 57.19
CA LEU A 6 -12.90 -3.29 56.09
C LEU A 6 -12.87 -4.56 55.23
N ASN A 7 -13.52 -4.50 54.06
CA ASN A 7 -12.88 -5.10 52.90
C ASN A 7 -13.00 -4.15 51.70
N SER A 8 -11.83 -3.66 51.33
CA SER A 8 -11.57 -2.74 50.24
C SER A 8 -11.57 -3.56 48.96
N ILE A 9 -12.59 -3.41 48.11
CA ILE A 9 -12.52 -3.89 46.73
C ILE A 9 -12.50 -2.65 45.86
N LEU A 10 -11.27 -2.34 45.48
CA LEU A 10 -10.85 -1.42 44.45
C LEU A 10 -11.55 -1.83 43.13
N VAL A 11 -12.69 -1.22 42.81
CA VAL A 11 -13.29 -1.37 41.48
C VAL A 11 -12.50 -0.47 40.55
N THR A 12 -11.54 -1.08 39.87
CA THR A 12 -10.73 -0.47 38.84
C THR A 12 -11.65 0.12 37.77
N PHE A 13 -11.68 1.45 37.70
CA PHE A 13 -12.21 2.20 36.57
C PHE A 13 -11.37 1.80 35.34
N ILE A 14 -11.87 0.88 34.52
CA ILE A 14 -11.40 0.75 33.14
C ILE A 14 -12.01 1.94 32.41
N VAL A 15 -11.29 3.06 32.43
CA VAL A 15 -11.51 4.15 31.49
C VAL A 15 -11.10 3.60 30.13
N LEU A 16 -12.06 3.00 29.43
CA LEU A 16 -11.93 2.67 28.02
C LEU A 16 -11.93 4.01 27.28
N THR A 17 -10.76 4.66 27.21
CA THR A 17 -10.54 5.77 26.27
C THR A 17 -10.63 5.17 24.87
N ALA A 18 -11.85 5.09 24.34
CA ALA A 18 -12.07 5.11 22.92
C ALA A 18 -11.55 6.47 22.44
N THR A 19 -10.28 6.49 22.04
CA THR A 19 -9.69 7.61 21.33
C THR A 19 -10.48 7.75 20.03
N LEU A 20 -11.48 8.62 20.08
CA LEU A 20 -12.14 9.20 18.93
C LEU A 20 -11.04 9.86 18.10
N LEU A 21 -10.57 9.17 17.07
CA LEU A 21 -9.84 9.79 15.96
C LEU A 21 -10.81 10.77 15.30
N GLN A 22 -10.76 12.01 15.76
CA GLN A 22 -11.27 13.15 15.04
C GLN A 22 -10.34 13.39 13.85
N GLY A 23 -10.80 13.13 12.63
CA GLY A 23 -10.01 13.35 11.42
C GLY A 23 -10.87 13.61 10.19
N CYS A 24 -11.00 14.89 9.84
CA CYS A 24 -11.49 15.46 8.57
C CYS A 24 -12.94 15.21 8.11
N PRO A 25 -13.57 16.18 7.41
CA PRO A 25 -14.84 15.98 6.70
C PRO A 25 -14.58 15.13 5.44
N GLY A 26 -14.41 13.84 5.66
CA GLY A 26 -14.27 12.80 4.65
C GLY A 26 -14.37 11.49 5.42
N GLY A 27 -15.47 10.76 5.27
CA GLY A 27 -15.69 9.54 6.06
C GLY A 27 -14.54 8.55 5.94
N ASN A 28 -14.39 7.66 6.94
CA ASN A 28 -13.38 6.59 6.92
C ASN A 28 -13.32 5.91 5.55
N CYS A 29 -12.13 5.91 4.95
CA CYS A 29 -11.89 5.22 3.70
C CYS A 29 -12.26 3.75 3.83
N LYS A 30 -13.05 3.28 2.88
CA LYS A 30 -13.34 1.86 2.71
C LYS A 30 -12.93 1.46 1.32
N TYR A 31 -12.25 0.33 1.25
CA TYR A 31 -11.86 -0.31 0.03
C TYR A 31 -12.47 -1.71 0.02
N ASP A 32 -12.88 -2.16 -1.17
CA ASP A 32 -13.03 -3.58 -1.43
C ASP A 32 -11.69 -4.09 -1.95
N GLU A 33 -11.26 -5.25 -1.45
CA GLU A 33 -10.00 -5.89 -1.83
C GLU A 33 -10.32 -7.00 -2.84
N ILE A 34 -9.62 -6.97 -3.98
CA ILE A 34 -9.73 -7.95 -5.06
C ILE A 34 -8.36 -8.58 -5.23
N ASP A 35 -8.24 -9.86 -4.91
CA ASP A 35 -7.00 -10.63 -5.09
C ASP A 35 -6.78 -10.95 -6.57
N GLY A 36 -5.54 -10.84 -7.03
CA GLY A 36 -5.16 -11.16 -8.39
C GLY A 36 -3.66 -11.26 -8.59
N ILE A 37 -3.29 -11.27 -9.85
CA ILE A 37 -1.91 -11.27 -10.33
C ILE A 37 -1.63 -9.94 -11.02
N CYS A 38 -0.53 -9.29 -10.66
CA CYS A 38 0.00 -8.14 -11.35
C CYS A 38 1.13 -8.60 -12.27
N GLU A 39 0.90 -8.50 -13.58
CA GLU A 39 1.88 -8.83 -14.61
C GLU A 39 2.59 -7.56 -15.07
N VAL A 40 3.90 -7.47 -14.88
CA VAL A 40 4.69 -6.31 -15.28
C VAL A 40 4.79 -6.26 -16.81
N THR A 41 4.25 -5.21 -17.42
CA THR A 41 4.19 -5.06 -18.88
C THR A 41 5.32 -4.20 -19.44
N SER A 42 5.82 -3.24 -18.68
CA SER A 42 6.96 -2.39 -19.09
C SER A 42 7.50 -1.56 -17.94
N TRP A 43 8.72 -1.06 -18.09
CA TRP A 43 9.36 -0.16 -17.14
C TRP A 43 9.96 0.99 -17.95
N GLU A 44 9.65 2.21 -17.53
CA GLU A 44 10.03 3.42 -18.23
C GLU A 44 10.86 4.28 -17.29
N GLY A 45 12.08 4.64 -17.71
CA GLY A 45 12.89 5.59 -16.95
C GLY A 45 12.17 6.94 -16.90
N THR A 46 12.12 7.58 -15.73
CA THR A 46 11.31 8.79 -15.48
C THR A 46 11.86 10.09 -16.10
N GLY A 47 12.71 9.99 -17.13
CA GLY A 47 13.35 11.13 -17.80
C GLY A 47 14.57 11.65 -17.04
N ALA A 48 15.43 12.42 -17.73
CA ALA A 48 16.68 12.92 -17.13
C ALA A 48 16.42 13.80 -15.90
N VAL A 49 17.17 13.57 -14.83
CA VAL A 49 17.34 14.56 -13.75
C VAL A 49 18.14 15.75 -14.30
N ASP A 50 17.99 16.94 -13.69
CA ASP A 50 18.71 18.17 -14.08
C ASP A 50 20.20 17.85 -14.38
N ASP A 51 20.75 18.47 -15.42
CA ASP A 51 22.09 18.23 -16.02
C ASP A 51 22.25 17.07 -17.02
N GLY A 52 21.15 16.42 -17.44
CA GLY A 52 21.17 15.50 -18.60
C GLY A 52 21.72 14.11 -18.31
N GLU A 53 21.89 13.79 -17.03
CA GLU A 53 22.09 12.41 -16.58
C GLU A 53 20.74 11.67 -16.65
N PRO A 54 20.70 10.45 -17.20
CA PRO A 54 19.48 9.65 -17.16
C PRO A 54 19.04 9.46 -15.71
N SER A 55 17.75 9.61 -15.38
CA SER A 55 17.29 9.20 -14.06
C SER A 55 17.48 7.70 -13.92
N ASP A 56 18.12 7.29 -12.83
CA ASP A 56 18.10 5.90 -12.40
C ASP A 56 16.75 5.49 -11.80
N ARG A 57 15.74 6.37 -11.87
CA ARG A 57 14.37 6.16 -11.41
C ARG A 57 13.48 5.66 -12.55
N PHE A 58 12.56 4.76 -12.22
CA PHE A 58 11.73 4.04 -13.16
C PHE A 58 10.27 4.01 -12.69
N ASP A 59 9.35 4.21 -13.63
CA ASP A 59 7.95 3.85 -13.48
C ASP A 59 7.74 2.41 -13.98
N VAL A 60 6.91 1.63 -13.27
CA VAL A 60 6.56 0.26 -13.64
C VAL A 60 5.10 0.22 -14.07
N LYS A 61 4.84 -0.34 -15.24
CA LYS A 61 3.48 -0.62 -15.71
C LYS A 61 3.17 -2.08 -15.53
N PHE A 62 1.92 -2.37 -15.19
CA PHE A 62 1.44 -3.73 -15.04
C PHE A 62 -0.03 -3.84 -15.46
N ASP A 63 -0.39 -5.06 -15.78
CA ASP A 63 -1.77 -5.49 -15.96
C ASP A 63 -2.20 -6.28 -14.73
N PHE A 64 -3.38 -5.94 -14.19
CA PHE A 64 -4.00 -6.66 -13.09
C PHE A 64 -4.99 -7.69 -13.62
N ILE A 65 -4.74 -8.95 -13.29
CA ILE A 65 -5.55 -10.10 -13.65
C ILE A 65 -6.21 -10.62 -12.36
N PRO A 66 -7.52 -10.38 -12.15
CA PRO A 66 -8.20 -10.86 -10.95
C PRO A 66 -8.23 -12.39 -10.91
N ASN A 67 -8.17 -12.95 -9.70
CA ASN A 67 -8.28 -14.39 -9.49
C ASN A 67 -9.70 -14.90 -9.75
N ASP A 68 -10.72 -14.08 -9.47
CA ASP A 68 -12.10 -14.38 -9.84
C ASP A 68 -12.44 -13.79 -11.22
N SER A 69 -12.92 -14.66 -12.11
CA SER A 69 -13.37 -14.30 -13.45
C SER A 69 -14.56 -13.34 -13.50
N SER A 70 -15.27 -13.14 -12.37
CA SER A 70 -16.35 -12.14 -12.30
C SER A 70 -15.85 -10.70 -12.25
N ASP A 71 -14.60 -10.50 -11.85
CA ASP A 71 -14.00 -9.17 -11.72
C ASP A 71 -13.34 -8.75 -13.03
N ALA A 72 -13.26 -7.43 -13.25
CA ALA A 72 -12.69 -6.89 -14.48
C ALA A 72 -11.16 -6.88 -14.41
N THR A 73 -10.50 -7.34 -15.47
CA THR A 73 -9.07 -7.09 -15.71
C THR A 73 -8.83 -5.60 -15.87
N VAL A 74 -7.80 -5.07 -15.22
CA VAL A 74 -7.40 -3.66 -15.34
C VAL A 74 -6.04 -3.60 -16.01
N THR A 75 -5.95 -2.99 -17.20
CA THR A 75 -4.74 -2.98 -18.03
C THR A 75 -4.06 -1.62 -18.06
N ASP A 76 -2.78 -1.58 -18.45
CA ASP A 76 -1.97 -0.37 -18.62
C ASP A 76 -1.96 0.55 -17.39
N ASN A 77 -2.00 -0.03 -16.19
CA ASN A 77 -1.96 0.77 -14.97
C ASN A 77 -0.54 1.19 -14.64
N TYR A 78 -0.41 2.48 -14.32
CA TYR A 78 0.78 3.02 -13.74
C TYR A 78 0.64 2.91 -12.23
N LEU A 79 1.49 2.11 -11.62
CA LEU A 79 1.80 2.25 -10.22
C LEU A 79 3.25 2.72 -10.21
N SER A 80 3.49 3.88 -9.64
CA SER A 80 4.83 4.20 -9.19
C SER A 80 5.11 3.30 -7.99
N VAL A 81 5.45 2.04 -8.27
CA VAL A 81 5.91 1.10 -7.25
C VAL A 81 7.12 1.73 -6.59
N GLY A 82 7.12 1.88 -5.27
CA GLY A 82 8.22 2.55 -4.57
C GLY A 82 8.24 4.07 -4.67
N SER A 83 7.13 4.75 -5.02
CA SER A 83 6.96 6.21 -4.93
C SER A 83 8.10 7.00 -5.58
N ASP A 84 8.14 7.13 -6.92
CA ASP A 84 9.13 7.90 -7.69
C ASP A 84 10.63 7.60 -7.40
N LEU A 85 10.90 6.66 -6.49
CA LEU A 85 12.21 6.30 -5.96
C LEU A 85 12.65 4.93 -6.47
N ALA A 86 11.78 4.16 -7.14
CA ALA A 86 12.16 2.86 -7.70
C ALA A 86 13.34 3.02 -8.64
N CYS A 87 14.48 2.47 -8.24
CA CYS A 87 15.67 2.41 -9.05
C CYS A 87 15.87 1.03 -9.62
N ARG A 88 16.69 0.95 -10.68
CA ARG A 88 16.96 -0.32 -11.37
C ARG A 88 17.40 -1.44 -10.41
N ALA A 89 18.29 -1.12 -9.48
CA ALA A 89 18.82 -2.09 -8.52
C ALA A 89 17.71 -2.71 -7.65
N TRP A 90 16.79 -1.89 -7.18
CA TRP A 90 15.66 -2.35 -6.38
C TRP A 90 14.68 -3.19 -7.19
N LEU A 91 14.32 -2.75 -8.41
CA LEU A 91 13.44 -3.50 -9.30
C LEU A 91 14.00 -4.91 -9.60
N ASP A 92 15.30 -5.00 -9.89
CA ASP A 92 15.98 -6.27 -10.12
C ASP A 92 16.02 -7.14 -8.83
N GLU A 93 16.14 -6.53 -7.65
CA GLU A 93 16.16 -7.21 -6.34
C GLU A 93 14.79 -7.82 -5.97
N VAL A 94 13.72 -7.04 -6.13
CA VAL A 94 12.35 -7.49 -5.79
C VAL A 94 11.69 -8.29 -6.92
N GLY A 95 12.36 -8.40 -8.07
CA GLY A 95 11.92 -9.23 -9.19
C GLY A 95 10.87 -8.57 -10.09
N LEU A 96 10.67 -7.26 -10.00
CA LEU A 96 9.78 -6.48 -10.88
C LEU A 96 10.41 -6.27 -12.25
N ILE A 97 10.49 -7.35 -13.01
CA ILE A 97 11.05 -7.39 -14.37
C ILE A 97 9.95 -7.59 -15.42
N GLU A 98 10.20 -7.30 -16.69
CA GLU A 98 9.19 -7.43 -17.75
C GLU A 98 8.70 -8.88 -17.82
N GLU A 99 7.38 -9.05 -17.99
CA GLU A 99 6.69 -10.34 -18.01
C GLU A 99 6.72 -11.09 -16.66
N SER A 100 7.24 -10.49 -15.58
CA SER A 100 7.11 -11.04 -14.23
C SER A 100 5.69 -10.95 -13.72
N GLN A 101 5.31 -11.91 -12.86
CA GLN A 101 3.99 -12.00 -12.26
C GLN A 101 4.12 -12.05 -10.75
N HIS A 102 3.32 -11.22 -10.08
CA HIS A 102 3.34 -11.06 -8.63
C HIS A 102 1.94 -11.13 -8.04
N ASP A 103 1.82 -11.75 -6.86
CA ASP A 103 0.56 -11.77 -6.11
C ASP A 103 0.26 -10.36 -5.61
N CYS A 104 -0.89 -9.81 -6.01
CA CYS A 104 -1.27 -8.46 -5.65
C CYS A 104 -2.75 -8.32 -5.32
N VAL A 105 -3.08 -7.23 -4.64
CA VAL A 105 -4.45 -6.87 -4.27
C VAL A 105 -4.78 -5.52 -4.89
N LEU A 106 -5.85 -5.47 -5.68
CA LEU A 106 -6.48 -4.24 -6.09
C LEU A 106 -7.45 -3.80 -4.98
N MET A 107 -7.25 -2.60 -4.45
CA MET A 107 -8.10 -1.96 -3.47
C MET A 107 -8.93 -0.88 -4.15
N GLU A 108 -10.22 -1.13 -4.39
CA GLU A 108 -11.13 -0.17 -5.01
C GLU A 108 -11.91 0.61 -3.95
N ALA A 109 -11.88 1.95 -4.00
CA ALA A 109 -12.56 2.76 -3.02
C ALA A 109 -14.08 2.64 -3.13
N THR A 110 -14.71 2.16 -2.07
CA THR A 110 -16.17 2.03 -2.01
C THR A 110 -16.84 3.19 -1.32
N ARG A 111 -16.17 3.83 -0.34
CA ARG A 111 -16.67 4.99 0.41
C ARG A 111 -15.55 5.86 0.96
N GLY A 112 -15.83 7.15 1.08
CA GLY A 112 -14.91 8.15 1.67
C GLY A 112 -14.27 9.04 0.62
N THR A 113 -13.26 9.81 1.02
CA THR A 113 -12.47 10.67 0.13
C THR A 113 -11.09 10.03 -0.03
N CYS A 114 -11.01 9.04 -0.92
CA CYS A 114 -9.86 8.14 -1.04
C CYS A 114 -9.39 8.08 -2.49
N SER A 115 -8.17 7.58 -2.71
CA SER A 115 -7.72 7.22 -4.05
C SER A 115 -8.68 6.17 -4.62
N PRO A 116 -9.18 6.33 -5.86
CA PRO A 116 -10.21 5.44 -6.39
C PRO A 116 -9.72 3.99 -6.52
N MET A 117 -8.43 3.80 -6.81
CA MET A 117 -7.77 2.50 -6.92
C MET A 117 -6.40 2.60 -6.26
N VAL A 118 -6.02 1.55 -5.53
CA VAL A 118 -4.68 1.38 -4.96
C VAL A 118 -4.28 -0.08 -5.17
N PHE A 119 -3.06 -0.35 -5.57
CA PHE A 119 -2.54 -1.71 -5.66
C PHE A 119 -1.57 -1.96 -4.50
N ARG A 120 -1.54 -3.21 -4.02
CA ARG A 120 -0.61 -3.67 -3.01
C ARG A 120 -0.03 -5.00 -3.45
N PHE A 121 1.29 -5.10 -3.52
CA PHE A 121 1.96 -6.38 -3.72
C PHE A 121 2.04 -7.14 -2.39
N ASN A 122 1.79 -8.44 -2.41
CA ASN A 122 1.82 -9.28 -1.21
C ASN A 122 3.21 -9.87 -0.96
N ASP A 123 4.01 -10.00 -2.01
CA ASP A 123 5.34 -10.62 -2.03
C ASP A 123 6.49 -9.61 -2.11
N ILE A 124 6.19 -8.33 -2.31
CA ILE A 124 7.17 -7.25 -2.40
C ILE A 124 7.10 -6.35 -1.17
N ASP A 125 8.23 -6.18 -0.50
CA ASP A 125 8.39 -5.14 0.53
C ASP A 125 8.70 -3.80 -0.13
N GLU A 126 7.66 -3.04 -0.45
CA GLU A 126 7.79 -1.71 -1.07
C GLU A 126 8.62 -0.73 -0.22
N THR A 127 8.79 -0.97 1.09
CA THR A 127 9.60 -0.11 1.96
C THR A 127 11.10 -0.32 1.80
N SER A 128 11.52 -1.47 1.25
CA SER A 128 12.94 -1.75 0.96
C SER A 128 13.54 -0.84 -0.12
N VAL A 129 12.69 -0.12 -0.88
CA VAL A 129 13.15 0.85 -1.89
C VAL A 129 14.06 1.93 -1.32
N TYR A 130 13.82 2.36 -0.08
CA TYR A 130 14.63 3.39 0.60
C TYR A 130 16.04 2.90 0.95
N ASP A 131 16.21 1.59 1.13
CA ASP A 131 17.51 0.98 1.42
C ASP A 131 18.29 0.71 0.12
N ALA A 132 17.59 0.27 -0.93
CA ALA A 132 18.18 -0.11 -2.21
C ALA A 132 18.47 1.08 -3.15
N CYS A 133 17.73 2.18 -3.00
CA CYS A 133 17.81 3.36 -3.86
C CYS A 133 18.19 4.62 -3.07
N PRO A 134 19.46 4.76 -2.64
CA PRO A 134 19.91 5.95 -1.94
C PRO A 134 19.73 7.20 -2.81
N ASP A 135 19.36 8.31 -2.16
CA ASP A 135 19.18 9.63 -2.80
C ASP A 135 20.43 10.14 -3.54
#